data_AF-A0A5A8AGM8-F1
#
_entry.id   AF-A0A5A8AGM8-F1
#
_cell.length_a   1.000
_cell.length_b   1.000
_cell.length_c   1.000
_cell.angle_alpha   90.00
_cell.angle_beta   90.00
_cell.angle_gamma   90.00
#
_symmetry.space_group_name_H-M   'P 1'
#
loop_
_entity.id
_entity.type
_entity.pdbx_description
1 polymer ?
#
loop_
_entity_poly.entity_id
_entity_poly.type
_entity_poly.pdbx_seq_one_letter_code
_entity_poly.pdbx_strand_id
1 'polypeptide(L)'
;MLYEFCLAGWNLDDRVGGKEKFGGLRCYAFSEDEKLNTEIQEIIRKYEYLSVKTCEKCGSAGKLRVVNGWDITLCINHYIKDISVIHIKDDSVFLNDGFLFKLSEIKKIDTLNSFRGMQVYLSGDETYISLNVRNPNYYLLLRSLPLHLFSEEDGNKIRLMFENLEDCEICGYKALWKDHCLRCNEEPWQESLLEDYEDKTEYVKRSQMLLFMDQDSYEEVSDFCDRSFEKTENYRILFNEEEFKEFEKDW
;
A
#
# COMPACT_ATOMS: atom_id res chain seq x y z
N MET A 1 7.30 7.74 27.92
CA MET A 1 7.45 9.19 27.69
C MET A 1 7.30 10.01 28.96
N LEU A 2 6.09 10.17 29.54
CA LEU A 2 5.89 11.03 30.72
C LEU A 2 6.74 10.65 31.93
N TYR A 3 7.02 9.36 32.11
CA TYR A 3 7.98 8.90 33.13
C TYR A 3 9.40 9.46 32.91
N GLU A 4 9.89 9.50 31.67
CA GLU A 4 11.18 10.11 31.34
C GLU A 4 11.14 11.63 31.51
N PHE A 5 10.00 12.30 31.26
CA PHE A 5 9.83 13.72 31.60
C PHE A 5 10.01 13.94 33.11
N CYS A 6 9.36 13.14 33.96
CA CYS A 6 9.53 13.24 35.42
C CYS A 6 11.00 13.09 35.85
N LEU A 7 11.76 12.18 35.21
CA LEU A 7 13.18 11.99 35.49
C LEU A 7 14.04 13.19 35.07
N ALA A 8 13.67 13.88 33.99
CA ALA A 8 14.30 15.12 33.52
C ALA A 8 14.02 16.33 34.45
N GLY A 9 13.05 16.20 35.37
CA GLY A 9 12.65 17.27 36.29
C GLY A 9 11.38 18.01 35.90
N TRP A 10 10.66 17.53 34.87
CA TRP A 10 9.30 18.00 34.60
C TRP A 10 8.39 17.67 35.79
N ASN A 11 7.65 18.67 36.24
CA ASN A 11 6.61 18.53 37.25
C ASN A 11 5.23 18.63 36.57
N LEU A 12 4.20 18.11 37.23
CA LEU A 12 2.84 18.03 36.68
C LEU A 12 2.17 19.40 36.45
N ASP A 13 2.85 20.51 36.79
CA ASP A 13 2.32 21.86 36.67
C ASP A 13 2.36 22.36 35.22
N ASP A 14 3.36 21.91 34.45
CA ASP A 14 3.49 22.23 33.03
C ASP A 14 2.64 21.30 32.17
N ARG A 15 1.77 21.87 31.33
CA ARG A 15 0.86 21.09 30.48
C ARG A 15 1.61 20.38 29.36
N VAL A 16 1.30 19.09 29.19
CA VAL A 16 1.72 18.30 28.03
C VAL A 16 0.51 18.07 27.12
N GLY A 17 0.64 18.47 25.85
CA GLY A 17 -0.34 18.19 24.80
C GLY A 17 0.09 16.98 23.97
N GLY A 18 -0.86 16.12 23.63
CA GLY A 18 -0.63 14.97 22.75
C GLY A 18 -1.74 14.84 21.73
N LYS A 19 -1.38 14.51 20.49
CA LYS A 19 -2.33 14.07 19.46
C LYS A 19 -1.72 13.02 18.57
N GLU A 20 -2.57 12.24 17.93
CA GLU A 20 -2.18 11.44 16.78
C GLU A 20 -2.21 12.32 15.52
N LYS A 21 -1.26 12.13 14.62
CA LYS A 21 -1.25 12.75 13.28
C LYS A 21 -0.59 11.82 12.29
N PHE A 22 -1.34 11.40 11.26
CA PHE A 22 -0.88 10.47 10.20
C PHE A 22 -0.26 9.19 10.79
N GLY A 23 -0.97 8.52 11.70
CA GLY A 23 -0.52 7.27 12.35
C GLY A 23 0.69 7.41 13.29
N GLY A 24 1.09 8.63 13.63
CA GLY A 24 2.21 8.91 14.52
C GLY A 24 1.83 9.79 15.71
N LEU A 25 2.60 9.67 16.79
CA LEU A 25 2.50 10.56 17.95
C LEU A 25 2.99 11.96 17.58
N ARG A 26 2.27 12.98 18.05
CA ARG A 26 2.74 14.36 18.14
C ARG A 26 2.59 14.85 19.56
N CYS A 27 3.70 15.23 20.17
CA CYS A 27 3.73 15.71 21.54
C CYS A 27 4.23 17.16 21.58
N TYR A 28 3.55 17.98 22.38
CA TYR A 28 3.88 19.38 22.58
C TYR A 28 4.05 19.62 24.07
N ALA A 29 5.27 19.91 24.47
CA ALA A 29 5.60 20.36 25.82
C ALA A 29 6.71 21.40 25.71
N PHE A 30 6.73 22.32 26.66
CA PHE A 30 7.69 23.41 26.73
C PHE A 30 7.99 23.71 28.19
N SER A 31 9.23 24.08 28.47
CA SER A 31 9.64 24.63 29.77
C SER A 31 10.42 25.92 29.55
N GLU A 32 10.29 26.87 30.47
CA GLU A 32 11.11 28.09 30.48
C GLU A 32 12.57 27.82 30.89
N ASP A 33 12.83 26.70 31.59
CA ASP A 33 14.20 26.23 31.84
C ASP A 33 14.78 25.60 30.57
N GLU A 34 15.82 26.23 30.01
CA GLU A 34 16.46 25.83 28.77
C GLU A 34 17.00 24.39 28.80
N LYS A 35 17.55 23.95 29.94
CA LYS A 35 18.10 22.59 30.09
C LYS A 35 16.98 21.57 30.12
N LEU A 36 15.97 21.80 30.94
CA LEU A 36 14.80 20.93 31.01
C LEU A 36 14.07 20.87 29.66
N ASN A 37 13.88 22.01 29.01
CA ASN A 37 13.23 22.06 27.70
C ASN A 37 14.02 21.26 26.65
N THR A 38 15.36 21.32 26.67
CA THR A 38 16.21 20.51 25.78
C THR A 38 15.97 19.02 26.00
N GLU A 39 16.01 18.55 27.26
CA GLU A 39 15.75 17.15 27.61
C GLU A 39 14.33 16.71 27.21
N ILE A 40 13.31 17.55 27.45
CA ILE A 40 11.93 17.31 27.02
C ILE A 40 11.86 17.15 25.49
N GLN A 41 12.48 18.03 24.71
CA GLN A 41 12.45 17.94 23.24
C GLN A 41 13.14 16.67 22.73
N GLU A 42 14.24 16.24 23.35
CA GLU A 42 14.91 14.98 23.01
C GLU A 42 14.03 13.77 23.28
N ILE A 43 13.37 13.73 24.44
CA ILE A 43 12.43 12.67 24.80
C ILE A 43 11.24 12.67 23.81
N ILE A 44 10.67 13.83 23.48
CA ILE A 44 9.60 13.94 22.47
C ILE A 44 10.04 13.32 21.16
N ARG A 45 11.18 13.76 20.59
CA ARG A 45 11.69 13.25 19.30
C ARG A 45 11.87 11.74 19.33
N LYS A 46 12.42 11.20 20.42
CA LYS A 46 12.57 9.75 20.62
C LYS A 46 11.23 9.03 20.51
N TYR A 47 10.22 9.47 21.24
CA TYR A 47 8.92 8.79 21.28
C TYR A 47 8.07 9.03 20.02
N GLU A 48 8.20 10.20 19.37
CA GLU A 48 7.60 10.43 18.05
C GLU A 48 8.20 9.50 17.00
N TYR A 49 9.53 9.36 16.97
CA TYR A 49 10.22 8.41 16.09
C TYR A 49 9.83 6.95 16.37
N LEU A 50 9.76 6.55 17.65
CA LEU A 50 9.35 5.19 18.02
C LEU A 50 7.89 4.91 17.62
N SER A 51 6.99 5.89 17.72
CA SER A 51 5.57 5.69 17.44
C SER A 51 5.32 5.20 16.01
N VAL A 52 6.05 5.72 15.02
CA VAL A 52 5.91 5.32 13.61
C VAL A 52 6.69 4.05 13.23
N LYS A 53 7.41 3.46 14.19
CA LYS A 53 8.19 2.22 14.03
C LYS A 53 7.74 1.08 14.94
N THR A 54 6.68 1.31 15.72
CA THR A 54 6.19 0.37 16.73
C THR A 54 4.74 0.02 16.42
N CYS A 55 4.45 -1.26 16.28
CA CYS A 55 3.09 -1.73 16.07
C CYS A 55 2.19 -1.32 17.23
N GLU A 56 1.14 -0.56 16.95
CA GLU A 56 0.20 -0.05 17.95
C GLU A 56 -0.58 -1.15 18.67
N LYS A 57 -0.70 -2.34 18.07
CA LYS A 57 -1.42 -3.48 18.65
C LYS A 57 -0.58 -4.36 19.58
N CYS A 58 0.72 -4.52 19.30
CA CYS A 58 1.55 -5.48 20.05
C CYS A 58 2.95 -5.00 20.47
N GLY A 59 3.35 -3.78 20.11
CA GLY A 59 4.63 -3.21 20.52
C GLY A 59 5.86 -3.77 19.80
N SER A 60 5.70 -4.69 18.84
CA SER A 60 6.82 -5.15 17.99
C SER A 60 7.19 -4.09 16.95
N ALA A 61 8.26 -4.31 16.20
CA ALA A 61 8.57 -3.48 15.02
C ALA A 61 7.35 -3.41 14.07
N GLY A 62 7.05 -2.20 13.60
CA GLY A 62 5.96 -1.89 12.70
C GLY A 62 6.38 -0.86 11.67
N LYS A 63 5.55 -0.69 10.64
CA LYS A 63 5.68 0.36 9.62
C LYS A 63 4.37 1.13 9.55
N LEU A 64 4.39 2.35 9.02
CA LEU A 64 3.18 3.12 8.74
C LEU A 64 2.39 2.42 7.64
N ARG A 65 1.07 2.34 7.76
CA ARG A 65 0.18 1.62 6.84
C ARG A 65 -1.16 2.32 6.73
N VAL A 66 -1.88 2.06 5.65
CA VAL A 66 -3.26 2.56 5.48
C VAL A 66 -4.25 1.41 5.64
N VAL A 67 -5.07 1.48 6.69
CA VAL A 67 -6.16 0.52 6.92
C VAL A 67 -7.48 1.27 6.87
N ASN A 68 -8.37 0.89 5.95
CA ASN A 68 -9.70 1.50 5.81
C ASN A 68 -9.67 3.04 5.71
N GLY A 69 -8.63 3.58 5.06
CA GLY A 69 -8.43 5.03 4.88
C GLY A 69 -7.73 5.74 6.03
N TRP A 70 -7.28 5.02 7.07
CA TRP A 70 -6.57 5.58 8.22
C TRP A 70 -5.11 5.15 8.24
N ASP A 71 -4.23 6.12 8.47
CA ASP A 71 -2.81 5.87 8.73
C ASP A 71 -2.66 5.26 10.12
N ILE A 72 -1.99 4.11 10.22
CA ILE A 72 -1.75 3.37 11.46
C ILE A 72 -0.40 2.65 11.39
N THR A 73 0.32 2.57 12.51
CA THR A 73 1.58 1.83 12.55
C THR A 73 1.36 0.39 12.98
N LEU A 74 1.55 -0.58 12.06
CA LEU A 74 1.32 -2.01 12.34
C LEU A 74 2.48 -2.89 11.87
N CYS A 75 2.69 -4.00 12.57
CA CYS A 75 3.49 -5.10 12.05
C CYS A 75 2.72 -5.83 10.93
N ILE A 76 3.44 -6.53 10.05
CA ILE A 76 2.83 -7.21 8.89
C ILE A 76 1.70 -8.17 9.30
N ASN A 77 1.89 -8.93 10.40
CA ASN A 77 0.90 -9.88 10.88
C ASN A 77 -0.43 -9.23 11.32
N HIS A 78 -0.37 -8.02 11.89
CA HIS A 78 -1.59 -7.29 12.24
C HIS A 78 -2.18 -6.60 11.02
N TYR A 79 -1.34 -6.07 10.14
CA TYR A 79 -1.82 -5.45 8.90
C TYR A 79 -2.60 -6.43 8.04
N ILE A 80 -2.06 -7.63 7.79
CA ILE A 80 -2.71 -8.68 6.99
C ILE A 80 -4.09 -9.07 7.55
N LYS A 81 -4.28 -8.99 8.88
CA LYS A 81 -5.58 -9.28 9.50
C LYS A 81 -6.60 -8.16 9.32
N ASP A 82 -6.13 -6.94 9.11
CA ASP A 82 -6.97 -5.73 9.08
C ASP A 82 -7.21 -5.21 7.65
N ILE A 83 -6.35 -5.55 6.68
CA ILE A 83 -6.54 -5.17 5.29
C ILE A 83 -7.85 -5.76 4.74
N SER A 84 -8.49 -5.01 3.85
CA SER A 84 -9.73 -5.40 3.21
C SER A 84 -9.44 -6.18 1.92
N VAL A 85 -9.35 -7.51 2.02
CA VAL A 85 -9.07 -8.44 0.92
C VAL A 85 -10.38 -8.84 0.24
N ILE A 86 -10.41 -8.82 -1.09
CA ILE A 86 -11.55 -9.32 -1.85
C ILE A 86 -11.45 -10.85 -1.96
N HIS A 87 -12.54 -11.53 -1.62
CA HIS A 87 -12.70 -12.96 -1.86
C HIS A 87 -13.89 -13.21 -2.78
N ILE A 88 -13.71 -14.07 -3.77
CA ILE A 88 -14.77 -14.49 -4.68
C ILE A 88 -14.98 -15.99 -4.46
N LYS A 89 -16.19 -16.36 -4.06
CA LYS A 89 -16.58 -17.75 -3.84
C LYS A 89 -17.87 -18.01 -4.59
N ASP A 90 -17.77 -18.84 -5.62
CA ASP A 90 -18.87 -19.13 -6.54
C ASP A 90 -19.43 -17.81 -7.12
N ASP A 91 -20.69 -17.50 -6.82
CA ASP A 91 -21.39 -16.29 -7.24
C ASP A 91 -21.30 -15.14 -6.21
N SER A 92 -20.60 -15.32 -5.08
CA SER A 92 -20.59 -14.35 -3.98
C SER A 92 -19.24 -13.66 -3.80
N VAL A 93 -19.27 -12.34 -3.59
CA VAL A 93 -18.11 -11.50 -3.32
C VAL A 93 -18.13 -11.06 -1.86
N PHE A 94 -16.97 -11.17 -1.22
CA PHE A 94 -16.75 -10.80 0.18
C PHE A 94 -15.59 -9.82 0.29
N LEU A 95 -15.64 -8.98 1.31
CA LEU A 95 -14.52 -8.20 1.80
C LEU A 95 -14.11 -8.78 3.15
N ASN A 96 -12.97 -9.45 3.20
CA ASN A 96 -12.63 -10.39 4.28
C ASN A 96 -13.78 -11.39 4.48
N ASP A 97 -14.33 -11.49 5.68
CA ASP A 97 -15.46 -12.36 6.00
C ASP A 97 -16.84 -11.68 5.79
N GLY A 98 -16.86 -10.40 5.42
CA GLY A 98 -18.09 -9.63 5.20
C GLY A 98 -18.65 -9.84 3.80
N PHE A 99 -19.85 -10.42 3.69
CA PHE A 99 -20.56 -10.51 2.41
C PHE A 99 -20.80 -9.10 1.84
N LEU A 100 -20.46 -8.90 0.56
CA LEU A 100 -20.76 -7.66 -0.16
C LEU A 100 -21.97 -7.83 -1.07
N PHE A 101 -21.89 -8.72 -2.06
CA PHE A 101 -22.94 -8.92 -3.07
C PHE A 101 -22.75 -10.24 -3.82
N LYS A 102 -23.78 -10.63 -4.59
CA LYS A 102 -23.62 -11.67 -5.61
C LYS A 102 -23.33 -11.08 -6.99
N LEU A 103 -22.56 -11.77 -7.81
CA LEU A 103 -22.27 -11.36 -9.19
C LEU A 103 -23.57 -11.32 -10.02
N SER A 104 -24.48 -12.25 -9.78
CA SER A 104 -25.81 -12.30 -10.40
C SER A 104 -26.74 -11.12 -10.05
N GLU A 105 -26.46 -10.38 -8.97
CA GLU A 105 -27.26 -9.23 -8.52
C GLU A 105 -26.79 -7.92 -9.15
N ILE A 106 -25.62 -7.91 -9.81
CA ILE A 106 -25.02 -6.72 -10.39
C ILE A 106 -25.85 -6.26 -11.60
N LYS A 107 -26.28 -5.01 -11.55
CA LYS A 107 -27.00 -4.34 -12.64
C LYS A 107 -26.04 -3.71 -13.65
N LYS A 108 -25.02 -3.01 -13.15
CA LYS A 108 -23.99 -2.34 -13.96
C LYS A 108 -22.75 -2.04 -13.12
N ILE A 109 -21.64 -1.77 -13.81
CA ILE A 109 -20.38 -1.37 -13.19
C ILE A 109 -19.84 -0.15 -13.93
N ASP A 110 -19.54 0.91 -13.18
CA ASP A 110 -18.84 2.07 -13.70
C ASP A 110 -17.37 1.99 -13.25
N THR A 111 -16.43 2.13 -14.19
CA THR A 111 -14.99 2.12 -13.88
C THR A 111 -14.49 3.54 -13.63
N LEU A 112 -13.54 3.67 -12.71
CA LEU A 112 -12.96 4.93 -12.28
C LEU A 112 -11.44 4.91 -12.45
N ASN A 113 -10.84 6.10 -12.62
CA ASN A 113 -9.39 6.31 -12.56
C ASN A 113 -8.59 5.31 -13.41
N SER A 114 -8.92 5.18 -14.70
CA SER A 114 -8.26 4.24 -15.61
C SER A 114 -8.27 2.79 -15.09
N PHE A 115 -9.44 2.32 -14.67
CA PHE A 115 -9.66 0.97 -14.13
C PHE A 115 -9.02 0.71 -12.76
N ARG A 116 -8.54 1.73 -12.05
CA ARG A 116 -8.01 1.60 -10.69
C ARG A 116 -9.09 1.61 -9.60
N GLY A 117 -10.34 1.81 -9.99
CA GLY A 117 -11.50 1.63 -9.12
C GLY A 117 -12.75 1.26 -9.91
N MET A 118 -13.74 0.75 -9.21
CA MET A 118 -15.06 0.44 -9.76
C MET A 118 -16.18 0.80 -8.78
N GLN A 119 -17.32 1.18 -9.32
CA GLN A 119 -18.58 1.33 -8.60
C GLN A 119 -19.54 0.23 -9.09
N VAL A 120 -19.92 -0.65 -8.17
CA VAL A 120 -20.84 -1.77 -8.44
C VAL A 120 -22.24 -1.37 -8.03
N TYR A 121 -23.15 -1.36 -8.99
CA TYR A 121 -24.56 -1.03 -8.77
C TYR A 121 -25.39 -2.31 -8.74
N LEU A 122 -26.12 -2.54 -7.65
CA LEU A 122 -26.94 -3.74 -7.47
C LEU A 122 -28.37 -3.51 -7.95
N SER A 123 -29.04 -4.59 -8.33
CA SER A 123 -30.44 -4.54 -8.76
C SER A 123 -31.35 -4.16 -7.58
N GLY A 124 -32.09 -3.05 -7.73
CA GLY A 124 -33.04 -2.59 -6.71
C GLY A 124 -32.47 -1.62 -5.67
N ASP A 125 -31.20 -1.25 -5.79
CA ASP A 125 -30.55 -0.23 -4.96
C ASP A 125 -30.20 1.02 -5.81
N GLU A 126 -30.31 2.21 -5.21
CA GLU A 126 -29.82 3.47 -5.82
C GLU A 126 -28.38 3.79 -5.41
N THR A 127 -27.83 3.05 -4.45
CA THR A 127 -26.45 3.18 -3.97
C THR A 127 -25.50 2.23 -4.69
N TYR A 128 -24.20 2.47 -4.55
CA TYR A 128 -23.15 1.65 -5.15
C TYR A 128 -22.13 1.22 -4.09
N ILE A 129 -21.48 0.10 -4.36
CA ILE A 129 -20.33 -0.38 -3.59
C ILE A 129 -19.05 0.00 -4.35
N SER A 130 -18.13 0.68 -3.67
CA SER A 130 -16.86 1.13 -4.25
C SER A 130 -15.73 0.18 -3.88
N LEU A 131 -14.97 -0.27 -4.89
CA LEU A 131 -13.79 -1.12 -4.74
C LEU A 131 -12.65 -0.55 -5.56
N ASN A 132 -11.39 -0.72 -5.12
CA ASN A 132 -10.23 -0.17 -5.83
C ASN A 132 -8.98 -1.02 -5.64
N VAL A 133 -7.90 -0.63 -6.33
CA VAL A 133 -6.60 -1.35 -6.34
C VAL A 133 -5.91 -1.48 -4.98
N ARG A 134 -6.35 -0.76 -3.94
CA ARG A 134 -5.86 -0.95 -2.56
C ARG A 134 -6.47 -2.18 -1.90
N ASN A 135 -7.53 -2.74 -2.48
CA ASN A 135 -8.10 -4.02 -2.05
C ASN A 135 -7.37 -5.15 -2.79
N PRO A 136 -6.63 -6.02 -2.08
CA PRO A 136 -6.03 -7.19 -2.73
C PRO A 136 -7.10 -8.02 -3.45
N ASN A 137 -6.74 -8.60 -4.60
CA ASN A 137 -7.63 -9.28 -5.53
C ASN A 137 -8.62 -8.37 -6.29
N TYR A 138 -8.42 -7.06 -6.29
CA TYR A 138 -9.23 -6.14 -7.09
C TYR A 138 -9.21 -6.50 -8.58
N TYR A 139 -8.03 -6.72 -9.17
CA TYR A 139 -7.91 -7.08 -10.58
C TYR A 139 -8.39 -8.51 -10.86
N LEU A 140 -8.28 -9.42 -9.88
CA LEU A 140 -8.92 -10.73 -9.95
C LEU A 140 -10.44 -10.62 -10.08
N LEU A 141 -11.08 -9.74 -9.30
CA LEU A 141 -12.51 -9.45 -9.42
C LEU A 141 -12.84 -8.79 -10.75
N LEU A 142 -12.10 -7.75 -11.15
CA LEU A 142 -12.31 -7.07 -12.42
C LEU A 142 -12.28 -8.05 -13.61
N ARG A 143 -11.33 -8.99 -13.62
CA ARG A 143 -11.21 -10.04 -14.64
C ARG A 143 -12.36 -11.05 -14.61
N SER A 144 -12.95 -11.29 -13.44
CA SER A 144 -14.01 -12.29 -13.25
C SER A 144 -15.40 -11.78 -13.62
N LEU A 145 -15.56 -10.47 -13.77
CA LEU A 145 -16.85 -9.84 -14.03
C LEU A 145 -17.25 -9.94 -15.52
N PRO A 146 -18.52 -10.26 -15.82
CA PRO A 146 -19.01 -10.28 -17.20
C PRO A 146 -18.90 -8.91 -17.90
N LEU A 147 -18.32 -8.90 -19.11
CA LEU A 147 -18.05 -7.64 -19.85
C LEU A 147 -19.31 -6.82 -20.19
N HIS A 148 -20.48 -7.46 -20.28
CA HIS A 148 -21.75 -6.78 -20.57
C HIS A 148 -22.26 -5.92 -19.40
N LEU A 149 -21.67 -6.05 -18.21
CA LEU A 149 -21.97 -5.19 -17.06
C LEU A 149 -21.30 -3.81 -17.17
N PHE A 150 -20.32 -3.66 -18.07
CA PHE A 150 -19.58 -2.43 -18.30
C PHE A 150 -20.12 -1.69 -19.53
N SER A 151 -19.69 -0.44 -19.70
CA SER A 151 -19.86 0.26 -20.99
C SER A 151 -19.18 -0.53 -22.12
N GLU A 152 -19.65 -0.41 -23.36
CA GLU A 152 -19.05 -1.12 -24.50
C GLU A 152 -17.55 -0.76 -24.67
N GLU A 153 -17.21 0.51 -24.44
CA GLU A 153 -15.83 0.98 -24.49
C GLU A 153 -14.97 0.35 -23.39
N ASP A 154 -15.45 0.38 -22.14
CA ASP A 154 -14.71 -0.16 -20.99
C ASP A 154 -14.59 -1.68 -21.06
N GLY A 155 -15.66 -2.38 -21.43
CA GLY A 155 -15.64 -3.82 -21.64
C GLY A 155 -14.60 -4.25 -22.68
N ASN A 156 -14.50 -3.51 -23.79
CA ASN A 156 -13.45 -3.74 -24.80
C ASN A 156 -12.04 -3.45 -24.26
N LYS A 157 -11.85 -2.37 -23.50
CA LYS A 157 -10.54 -2.04 -22.89
C LYS A 157 -10.11 -3.06 -21.84
N ILE A 158 -11.03 -3.52 -20.98
CA ILE A 158 -10.79 -4.54 -19.96
C ILE A 158 -10.40 -5.86 -20.63
N ARG A 159 -11.14 -6.28 -21.67
CA ARG A 159 -10.80 -7.48 -22.43
C ARG A 159 -9.37 -7.39 -22.99
N LEU A 160 -9.08 -6.31 -23.72
CA LEU A 160 -7.77 -6.10 -24.33
C LEU A 160 -6.65 -6.02 -23.28
N MET A 161 -6.91 -5.40 -22.13
CA MET A 161 -5.96 -5.31 -21.02
C MET A 161 -5.53 -6.70 -20.55
N PHE A 162 -6.48 -7.58 -20.22
CA PHE A 162 -6.15 -8.91 -19.70
C PHE A 162 -5.64 -9.89 -20.77
N GLU A 163 -6.03 -9.71 -22.04
CA GLU A 163 -5.53 -10.52 -23.17
C GLU A 163 -4.07 -10.22 -23.53
N ASN A 164 -3.60 -9.00 -23.26
CA ASN A 164 -2.31 -8.49 -23.73
C ASN A 164 -1.39 -8.05 -22.59
N LEU A 165 -1.51 -8.66 -21.41
CA LEU A 165 -0.57 -8.41 -20.32
C LEU A 165 0.82 -8.92 -20.68
N GLU A 166 1.82 -8.08 -20.44
CA GLU A 166 3.24 -8.39 -20.60
C GLU A 166 3.91 -8.65 -19.24
N ASP A 167 5.10 -9.22 -19.30
CA ASP A 167 5.92 -9.51 -18.13
C ASP A 167 6.55 -8.21 -17.60
N CYS A 168 6.34 -7.91 -16.32
CA CYS A 168 7.00 -6.77 -15.68
C CYS A 168 8.40 -7.17 -15.20
N GLU A 169 9.44 -6.53 -15.76
CA GLU A 169 10.85 -6.76 -15.37
C GLU A 169 11.18 -6.26 -13.96
N ILE A 170 10.34 -5.38 -13.39
CA ILE A 170 10.56 -4.81 -12.06
C ILE A 170 10.01 -5.74 -10.98
N CYS A 171 8.72 -6.06 -11.00
CA CYS A 171 8.13 -6.92 -9.97
C CYS A 171 8.11 -8.41 -10.30
N GLY A 172 8.32 -8.81 -11.55
CA GLY A 172 8.34 -10.22 -11.94
C GLY A 172 6.97 -10.86 -12.10
N TYR A 173 5.92 -10.07 -12.34
CA TYR A 173 4.57 -10.55 -12.58
C TYR A 173 4.09 -10.20 -14.00
N LYS A 174 3.25 -11.06 -14.57
CA LYS A 174 2.58 -10.81 -15.86
C LYS A 174 1.42 -9.84 -15.65
N ALA A 175 1.76 -8.56 -15.57
CA ALA A 175 0.86 -7.50 -15.15
C ALA A 175 1.14 -6.16 -15.83
N LEU A 176 2.09 -6.10 -16.78
CA LEU A 176 2.39 -4.88 -17.51
C LEU A 176 1.31 -4.62 -18.55
N TRP A 177 0.71 -3.43 -18.53
CA TRP A 177 -0.25 -3.00 -19.52
C TRP A 177 0.05 -1.58 -19.98
N LYS A 178 0.43 -1.44 -21.25
CA LYS A 178 0.83 -0.16 -21.86
C LYS A 178 1.98 0.50 -21.09
N ASP A 179 1.67 1.55 -20.33
CA ASP A 179 2.61 2.47 -19.71
C ASP A 179 2.86 2.19 -18.23
N HIS A 180 2.22 1.18 -17.64
CA HIS A 180 2.47 0.83 -16.23
C HIS A 180 2.12 -0.63 -15.90
N CYS A 181 2.74 -1.13 -14.84
CA CYS A 181 2.40 -2.42 -14.24
C CYS A 181 1.15 -2.28 -13.36
N LEU A 182 0.11 -3.08 -13.62
CA LEU A 182 -1.12 -3.09 -12.82
C LEU A 182 -0.92 -3.62 -11.39
N ARG A 183 0.22 -4.28 -11.13
CA ARG A 183 0.60 -4.77 -9.80
C ARG A 183 1.47 -3.74 -9.07
N CYS A 184 2.72 -3.55 -9.48
CA CYS A 184 3.64 -2.66 -8.74
C CYS A 184 3.49 -1.17 -9.09
N ASN A 185 2.62 -0.81 -10.04
CA ASN A 185 2.40 0.57 -10.50
C ASN A 185 3.65 1.26 -11.10
N GLU A 186 4.72 0.51 -11.35
CA GLU A 186 5.93 1.01 -12.00
C GLU A 186 5.73 1.14 -13.51
N GLU A 187 6.35 2.15 -14.09
CA GLU A 187 6.41 2.35 -15.54
C GLU A 187 7.44 1.38 -16.15
N PRO A 188 7.23 0.87 -17.38
CA PRO A 188 8.28 0.14 -18.07
C PRO A 188 9.36 1.10 -18.55
N TRP A 189 10.53 0.56 -18.88
CA TRP A 189 11.60 1.34 -19.51
C TRP A 189 11.13 2.03 -20.80
N GLN A 190 11.49 3.30 -20.95
CA GLN A 190 11.26 4.12 -22.15
C GLN A 190 12.56 4.85 -22.52
N GLU A 191 12.80 5.09 -23.81
CA GLU A 191 14.00 5.81 -24.27
C GLU A 191 14.11 7.23 -23.70
N SER A 192 12.99 7.86 -23.32
CA SER A 192 12.96 9.16 -22.65
C SER A 192 13.67 9.17 -21.29
N LEU A 193 13.85 8.01 -20.66
CA LEU A 193 14.52 7.88 -19.35
C LEU A 193 16.04 7.92 -19.46
N LEU A 194 16.62 7.97 -20.66
CA LEU A 194 18.07 8.13 -20.86
C LEU A 194 18.63 9.47 -20.34
N GLU A 195 17.76 10.44 -20.01
CA GLU A 195 18.18 11.68 -19.35
C GLU A 195 18.53 11.47 -17.87
N ASP A 196 17.92 10.47 -17.23
CA ASP A 196 18.02 10.21 -15.79
C ASP A 196 18.80 8.92 -15.47
N TYR A 197 18.97 8.03 -16.46
CA TYR A 197 19.57 6.71 -16.31
C TYR A 197 20.54 6.42 -17.46
N GLU A 198 21.65 5.74 -17.15
CA GLU A 198 22.65 5.30 -18.13
C GLU A 198 22.05 4.33 -19.14
N ASP A 199 21.27 3.36 -18.67
CA ASP A 199 20.58 2.39 -19.51
C ASP A 199 19.37 1.73 -18.82
N LYS A 200 18.69 0.87 -19.59
CA LYS A 200 17.55 0.06 -19.12
C LYS A 200 17.88 -0.80 -17.90
N THR A 201 19.06 -1.39 -17.86
CA THR A 201 19.48 -2.29 -16.77
C THR A 201 19.59 -1.53 -15.46
N GLU A 202 20.21 -0.35 -15.50
CA GLU A 202 20.32 0.53 -14.33
C GLU A 202 18.93 0.94 -13.82
N TYR A 203 18.05 1.40 -14.72
CA TYR A 203 16.67 1.76 -14.38
C TYR A 203 15.93 0.60 -13.70
N VAL A 204 15.89 -0.57 -14.35
CA VAL A 204 15.18 -1.73 -13.80
C VAL A 204 15.80 -2.14 -12.46
N LYS A 205 17.13 -2.14 -12.33
CA LYS A 205 17.81 -2.47 -11.06
C LYS A 205 17.38 -1.52 -9.95
N ARG A 206 17.37 -0.21 -10.20
CA ARG A 206 16.98 0.80 -9.21
C ARG A 206 15.51 0.69 -8.83
N SER A 207 14.61 0.50 -9.79
CA SER A 207 13.18 0.29 -9.51
C SER A 207 12.93 -1.00 -8.73
N GLN A 208 13.67 -2.08 -9.02
CA GLN A 208 13.64 -3.29 -8.21
C GLN A 208 14.10 -3.00 -6.77
N MET A 209 15.21 -2.29 -6.57
CA MET A 209 15.67 -1.93 -5.21
C MET A 209 14.63 -1.09 -4.46
N LEU A 210 13.98 -0.12 -5.11
CA LEU A 210 12.90 0.67 -4.50
C LEU A 210 11.72 -0.21 -4.07
N LEU A 211 11.33 -1.17 -4.92
CA LEU A 211 10.30 -2.15 -4.59
C LEU A 211 10.71 -3.03 -3.39
N PHE A 212 11.99 -3.42 -3.32
CA PHE A 212 12.55 -4.26 -2.26
C PHE A 212 12.78 -3.54 -0.93
N MET A 213 13.05 -2.23 -0.94
CA MET A 213 13.02 -1.43 0.28
C MET A 213 11.67 -1.57 0.99
N ASP A 214 10.62 -1.84 0.20
CA ASP A 214 9.31 -2.31 0.64
C ASP A 214 8.82 -1.54 1.88
N GLN A 215 8.89 -0.21 1.80
CA GLN A 215 8.62 0.69 2.93
C GLN A 215 7.24 0.43 3.53
N ASP A 216 6.29 -0.04 2.73
CA ASP A 216 4.93 -0.37 3.14
C ASP A 216 4.65 -1.88 3.28
N SER A 217 5.65 -2.74 3.07
CA SER A 217 5.47 -4.20 3.00
C SER A 217 4.45 -4.63 1.93
N TYR A 218 4.37 -3.88 0.82
CA TYR A 218 3.47 -4.10 -0.30
C TYR A 218 3.71 -5.46 -0.96
N GLU A 219 4.97 -5.86 -1.11
CA GLU A 219 5.33 -7.17 -1.67
C GLU A 219 4.93 -8.29 -0.70
N GLU A 220 5.22 -8.14 0.59
CA GLU A 220 4.79 -9.10 1.63
C GLU A 220 3.26 -9.29 1.64
N VAL A 221 2.49 -8.21 1.52
CA VAL A 221 1.02 -8.28 1.47
C VAL A 221 0.52 -8.90 0.18
N SER A 222 1.06 -8.48 -0.95
CA SER A 222 0.67 -9.00 -2.26
C SER A 222 0.93 -10.50 -2.35
N ASP A 223 2.10 -10.97 -1.89
CA ASP A 223 2.43 -12.40 -1.89
C ASP A 223 1.53 -13.22 -0.94
N PHE A 224 1.03 -12.60 0.14
CA PHE A 224 0.13 -13.26 1.08
C PHE A 224 -1.30 -13.41 0.53
N CYS A 225 -1.88 -12.34 -0.01
CA CYS A 225 -3.33 -12.29 -0.28
C CYS A 225 -3.76 -11.84 -1.68
N ASP A 226 -2.86 -11.33 -2.53
CA ASP A 226 -3.21 -10.95 -3.90
C ASP A 226 -2.85 -12.06 -4.91
N ARG A 227 -3.86 -12.49 -5.68
CA ARG A 227 -3.80 -13.54 -6.70
C ARG A 227 -4.19 -13.02 -8.07
N SER A 228 -4.18 -11.70 -8.26
CA SER A 228 -4.62 -11.06 -9.51
C SER A 228 -3.72 -11.40 -10.69
N PHE A 229 -2.43 -11.60 -10.45
CA PHE A 229 -1.42 -11.81 -11.49
C PHE A 229 -0.50 -12.99 -11.15
N GLU A 230 0.06 -13.59 -12.20
CA GLU A 230 0.96 -14.75 -12.10
C GLU A 230 2.42 -14.29 -12.09
N LYS A 231 3.28 -14.97 -11.32
CA LYS A 231 4.74 -14.75 -11.36
C LYS A 231 5.29 -15.26 -12.70
N THR A 232 6.26 -14.54 -13.25
CA THR A 232 6.92 -14.91 -14.52
C THR A 232 8.11 -15.83 -14.24
N GLU A 233 8.33 -16.82 -15.11
CA GLU A 233 9.40 -17.81 -14.92
C GLU A 233 10.81 -17.24 -15.14
N ASN A 234 10.90 -16.16 -15.93
CA ASN A 234 12.17 -15.55 -16.33
C ASN A 234 12.57 -14.34 -15.47
N TYR A 235 11.82 -14.03 -14.42
CA TYR A 235 12.14 -12.91 -13.54
C TYR A 235 13.49 -13.10 -12.85
N ARG A 236 14.29 -12.02 -12.82
CA ARG A 236 15.60 -11.98 -12.16
C ARG A 236 15.77 -10.67 -11.43
N ILE A 237 16.28 -10.77 -10.20
CA ILE A 237 16.76 -9.61 -9.43
C ILE A 237 18.12 -9.20 -10.02
N LEU A 238 18.27 -7.92 -10.34
CA LEU A 238 19.45 -7.36 -11.00
C LEU A 238 20.50 -6.80 -10.04
N PHE A 239 20.26 -6.93 -8.73
CA PHE A 239 21.17 -6.49 -7.68
C PHE A 239 21.49 -7.59 -6.69
N ASN A 240 22.61 -7.43 -5.98
CA ASN A 240 22.99 -8.27 -4.85
C ASN A 240 22.82 -7.53 -3.50
N GLU A 241 23.01 -8.25 -2.40
CA GLU A 241 22.82 -7.72 -1.04
C GLU A 241 23.75 -6.54 -0.69
N GLU A 242 24.99 -6.52 -1.21
CA GLU A 242 25.93 -5.43 -0.97
C GLU A 242 25.46 -4.15 -1.68
N GLU A 243 25.06 -4.27 -2.94
CA GLU A 243 24.52 -3.16 -3.74
C GLU A 243 23.24 -2.61 -3.10
N PHE A 244 22.36 -3.48 -2.58
CA PHE A 244 21.14 -3.05 -1.90
C PHE A 244 21.44 -2.28 -0.61
N LYS A 245 22.37 -2.79 0.23
CA LYS A 245 22.78 -2.09 1.47
C LYS A 245 23.44 -0.74 1.20
N GLU A 246 24.12 -0.60 0.06
CA GLU A 246 24.66 0.68 -0.36
C GLU A 246 23.53 1.64 -0.75
N PHE A 247 22.59 1.18 -1.56
CA PHE A 247 21.40 1.94 -1.96
C PHE A 247 20.53 2.39 -0.77
N GLU A 248 20.34 1.52 0.22
CA GLU A 248 19.58 1.84 1.44
C GLU A 248 20.16 3.00 2.25
N LYS A 249 21.46 3.32 2.11
CA LYS A 249 22.07 4.44 2.86
C LYS A 249 21.63 5.81 2.35
N ASP A 250 21.13 5.87 1.11
CA ASP A 250 20.69 7.10 0.46
C ASP A 250 19.23 7.44 0.79
N TRP A 251 18.56 6.65 1.64
CA TRP A 251 17.15 6.78 2.04
C TRP A 251 16.95 6.72 3.57
#